data_AF-A0A7J9P7M1-F1
#
_entry.id   AF-A0A7J9P7M1-F1
#
_cell.length_a   1.000
_cell.length_b   1.000
_cell.length_c   1.000
_cell.angle_alpha   90.00
_cell.angle_beta   90.00
_cell.angle_gamma   90.00
#
_symmetry.space_group_name_H-M   'P 1'
#
loop_
_entity.id
_entity.type
_entity.pdbx_description
1 polymer ?
#
loop_
_entity_poly.entity_id
_entity_poly.type
_entity_poly.pdbx_seq_one_letter_code
_entity_poly.pdbx_strand_id
1 'polypeptide(L)'
;MKEILIVFVAIFLAELGDKTQLATLAFASKYGWAKAFLGSIVALALVNLLGALIGDKLGAALPTELIQKLSGAVFVIVGILMLFGKF
;
A
#
# COMPACT_ATOMS: atom_id res chain seq x y z
N MET A 1 12.67 15.62 12.47
CA MET A 1 13.01 15.79 11.03
C MET A 1 13.82 14.61 10.49
N LYS A 2 14.74 14.03 11.28
CA LYS A 2 15.51 12.85 10.86
C LYS A 2 14.62 11.63 10.58
N GLU A 3 13.57 11.48 11.36
CA GLU A 3 12.59 10.40 11.31
C GLU A 3 11.79 10.42 10.00
N ILE A 4 11.33 11.62 9.60
CA ILE A 4 10.60 11.81 8.34
C ILE A 4 11.48 11.44 7.15
N LEU A 5 12.75 11.84 7.17
CA LEU A 5 13.69 11.51 6.10
C LEU A 5 13.92 10.00 5.99
N ILE A 6 14.06 9.30 7.12
CA ILE A 6 14.22 7.84 7.14
C ILE A 6 12.99 7.15 6.55
N VAL A 7 11.79 7.52 7.01
CA VAL A 7 10.53 6.94 6.53
C VAL A 7 10.36 7.22 5.03
N PHE A 8 10.62 8.45 4.59
CA PHE A 8 10.55 8.81 3.18
C PHE A 8 11.48 7.96 2.33
N VAL A 9 12.76 7.87 2.68
CA VAL A 9 13.74 7.11 1.90
C VAL A 9 13.42 5.62 1.91
N ALA A 10 13.02 5.06 3.06
CA ALA A 10 12.66 3.65 3.17
C ALA A 10 11.46 3.30 2.30
N ILE A 11 10.37 4.07 2.39
CA ILE A 11 9.16 3.83 1.59
C ILE A 11 9.45 4.09 0.11
N PHE A 12 10.17 5.17 -0.21
CA PHE A 12 10.53 5.47 -1.59
C PHE A 12 11.28 4.32 -2.25
N LEU A 13 12.30 3.78 -1.57
CA LEU A 13 13.06 2.63 -2.08
C LEU A 13 12.21 1.36 -2.15
N ALA A 14 11.32 1.13 -1.18
CA ALA A 14 10.45 -0.04 -1.14
C ALA A 14 9.39 -0.04 -2.25
N GLU A 15 8.92 1.14 -2.67
CA GLU A 15 7.88 1.27 -3.70
C GLU A 15 8.44 1.48 -5.12
N LEU A 16 9.77 1.61 -5.29
CA LEU A 16 10.38 1.75 -6.61
C LEU A 16 10.15 0.49 -7.47
N GLY A 17 9.49 0.67 -8.62
CA GLY A 17 9.24 -0.40 -9.58
C GLY A 17 8.00 -1.26 -9.28
N ASP A 18 7.13 -0.83 -8.37
CA ASP A 18 5.90 -1.56 -8.07
C ASP A 18 4.85 -1.47 -9.20
N LYS A 19 3.93 -2.44 -9.24
CA LYS A 19 2.79 -2.53 -10.15
C LYS A 19 1.92 -1.27 -10.14
N THR A 20 1.81 -0.58 -9.01
CA THR A 20 1.11 0.71 -8.92
C THR A 20 1.74 1.79 -9.80
N GLN A 21 3.06 1.79 -9.98
CA GLN A 21 3.75 2.72 -10.88
C GLN A 21 3.45 2.39 -12.35
N LEU A 22 3.41 1.10 -12.72
CA LEU A 22 3.01 0.66 -14.05
C LEU A 22 1.55 1.03 -14.36
N ALA A 23 0.65 0.88 -13.40
CA ALA A 23 -0.73 1.34 -13.52
C ALA A 23 -0.82 2.86 -13.72
N THR A 24 -0.04 3.63 -12.95
CA THR A 24 0.04 5.09 -13.07
C THR A 24 0.54 5.51 -14.45
N LEU A 25 1.57 4.83 -14.98
CA LEU A 25 2.08 5.06 -16.33
C LEU A 25 1.00 4.75 -17.39
N ALA A 26 0.29 3.63 -17.27
CA ALA A 26 -0.81 3.29 -18.18
C ALA A 26 -1.93 4.34 -18.15
N PHE A 27 -2.29 4.85 -16.97
CA PHE A 27 -3.25 5.96 -16.83
C PHE A 27 -2.71 7.25 -17.44
N ALA A 28 -1.41 7.55 -17.29
CA ALA A 28 -0.78 8.73 -17.89
C ALA A 28 -0.81 8.66 -19.42
N SER A 29 -0.54 7.50 -20.00
CA SER A 29 -0.61 7.25 -21.45
C SER A 29 -2.03 7.40 -21.99
N LYS A 30 -3.07 7.06 -21.21
CA LYS A 30 -4.47 7.09 -21.67
C LYS A 30 -5.18 8.41 -21.41
N TYR A 31 -4.93 9.07 -20.27
CA TYR A 31 -5.70 10.23 -19.80
C TYR A 31 -4.86 11.51 -19.64
N GLY A 32 -3.55 11.43 -19.89
CA GLY A 32 -2.60 12.52 -19.74
C GLY A 32 -1.91 12.53 -18.38
N TRP A 33 -0.64 12.96 -18.38
CA TRP A 33 0.25 12.91 -17.22
C TRP A 33 -0.30 13.64 -15.99
N ALA A 34 -0.90 14.82 -16.16
CA ALA A 34 -1.39 15.63 -15.04
C ALA A 34 -2.55 14.96 -14.29
N LYS A 35 -3.49 14.34 -15.02
CA LYS A 35 -4.63 13.63 -14.42
C LYS A 35 -4.17 12.36 -13.72
N ALA A 36 -3.26 11.61 -14.33
CA ALA A 36 -2.70 10.40 -13.73
C ALA A 36 -1.89 10.72 -12.48
N PHE A 37 -1.09 11.78 -12.50
CA PHE A 37 -0.32 12.22 -11.34
C PHE A 37 -1.21 12.62 -10.16
N LEU A 38 -2.17 13.52 -10.38
CA LEU A 38 -3.09 13.95 -9.33
C LEU A 38 -3.95 12.80 -8.81
N GLY A 39 -4.48 11.96 -9.71
CA GLY A 39 -5.28 10.80 -9.33
C GLY A 39 -4.50 9.81 -8.47
N SER A 40 -3.25 9.53 -8.83
CA SER A 40 -2.40 8.59 -8.09
C SER A 40 -1.99 9.14 -6.73
N ILE A 41 -1.67 10.44 -6.62
CA ILE A 41 -1.39 11.08 -5.32
C ILE A 41 -2.62 11.01 -4.41
N VAL A 42 -3.79 11.38 -4.92
CA VAL A 42 -5.03 11.37 -4.14
C VAL A 42 -5.37 9.94 -3.70
N ALA A 43 -5.25 8.96 -4.60
CA ALA A 43 -5.49 7.56 -4.28
C ALA A 43 -4.54 7.05 -3.20
N LEU A 44 -3.22 7.28 -3.35
CA LEU A 44 -2.22 6.86 -2.37
C LEU A 44 -2.42 7.55 -1.02
N ALA A 45 -2.69 8.86 -1.01
CA ALA A 45 -2.94 9.60 0.22
C ALA A 45 -4.18 9.07 0.94
N LEU A 46 -5.27 8.79 0.22
CA LEU A 46 -6.50 8.23 0.79
C LEU A 46 -6.29 6.84 1.36
N VAL A 47 -5.65 5.93 0.62
CA VAL A 47 -5.40 4.56 1.09
C VAL A 47 -4.54 4.57 2.35
N ASN A 48 -3.46 5.38 2.38
CA ASN A 48 -2.60 5.51 3.56
C ASN A 48 -3.33 6.13 4.75
N LEU A 49 -4.12 7.17 4.53
CA LEU A 49 -4.90 7.81 5.59
C LEU A 49 -5.93 6.86 6.18
N LEU A 50 -6.69 6.16 5.34
CA LEU A 50 -7.66 5.16 5.78
C LEU A 50 -6.97 4.01 6.52
N GLY A 51 -5.85 3.52 6.00
CA GLY A 51 -5.04 2.48 6.65
C GLY A 51 -4.56 2.90 8.04
N ALA A 52 -4.06 4.13 8.18
CA ALA A 52 -3.61 4.66 9.47
C ALA A 52 -4.77 4.84 10.46
N LEU A 53 -5.88 5.45 10.04
CA LEU A 53 -7.04 5.69 10.91
C LEU A 53 -7.72 4.39 11.36
N ILE A 54 -7.87 3.42 10.45
CA ILE A 54 -8.45 2.12 10.76
C ILE A 54 -7.47 1.30 11.60
N GLY A 55 -6.19 1.32 11.25
CA GLY A 55 -5.13 0.61 11.97
C GLY A 55 -5.01 1.06 13.43
N ASP A 56 -5.07 2.37 13.69
CA ASP A 56 -5.03 2.92 15.04
C ASP A 56 -6.23 2.45 15.88
N LYS A 57 -7.45 2.54 15.32
CA LYS A 57 -8.67 2.08 16.00
C LYS A 57 -8.68 0.58 16.25
N LEU A 58 -8.26 -0.22 15.27
CA LEU A 58 -8.18 -1.68 15.43
C LEU A 58 -7.10 -2.07 16.43
N GLY A 59 -5.94 -1.39 16.42
CA GLY A 59 -4.87 -1.60 17.39
C GLY A 59 -5.28 -1.30 18.83
N ALA A 60 -6.17 -0.32 19.03
CA ALA A 60 -6.74 -0.02 20.34
C ALA A 60 -7.84 -1.01 20.77
N ALA A 61 -8.56 -1.61 19.82
CA ALA A 61 -9.71 -2.47 20.09
C ALA A 61 -9.37 -3.97 20.16
N LEU A 62 -8.30 -4.42 19.51
CA LEU A 62 -7.96 -5.85 19.38
C LEU A 62 -6.57 -6.16 19.97
N PRO A 63 -6.37 -7.38 20.52
CA PRO A 63 -5.04 -7.82 20.92
C PRO A 63 -4.08 -7.86 19.73
N THR A 64 -2.87 -7.31 19.90
CA THR A 64 -1.83 -7.27 18.86
C THR A 64 -1.51 -8.64 18.30
N GLU A 65 -1.52 -9.69 19.13
CA GLU A 65 -1.27 -11.07 18.70
C GLU A 65 -2.31 -11.57 17.70
N LEU A 66 -3.57 -11.17 17.86
CA LEU A 66 -4.65 -11.52 16.94
C LEU A 66 -4.44 -10.84 15.58
N ILE A 67 -4.11 -9.55 15.59
CA ILE A 67 -3.81 -8.78 14.36
C ILE A 67 -2.65 -9.42 13.60
N GLN A 68 -1.57 -9.79 14.30
CA GLN A 68 -0.41 -10.45 13.68
C GLN A 68 -0.75 -11.82 13.09
N LYS A 69 -1.46 -12.68 13.83
CA LYS A 69 -1.86 -14.01 13.34
C LYS A 69 -2.77 -13.90 12.12
N LEU A 70 -3.75 -13.00 12.14
CA LEU A 70 -4.66 -12.78 11.00
C LEU A 70 -3.91 -12.23 9.80
N SER A 71 -3.02 -11.24 10.00
CA SER A 71 -2.21 -10.66 8.92
C SER A 71 -1.32 -11.73 8.28
N GLY A 72 -0.62 -12.53 9.08
CA GLY A 72 0.20 -13.65 8.60
C GLY A 72 -0.62 -14.68 7.83
N ALA A 73 -1.80 -15.05 8.32
CA ALA A 73 -2.70 -15.97 7.62
C ALA A 73 -3.14 -15.42 6.26
N VAL A 74 -3.49 -14.12 6.18
CA VAL A 74 -3.83 -13.47 4.90
C VAL A 74 -2.64 -13.51 3.94
N PHE A 75 -1.43 -13.18 4.39
CA PHE A 75 -0.22 -13.27 3.57
C PHE A 75 0.04 -14.68 3.04
N VAL A 76 -0.12 -15.71 3.88
CA VAL A 76 0.04 -17.11 3.47
C VAL A 76 -1.01 -17.50 2.43
N ILE A 77 -2.28 -17.14 2.67
CA ILE A 77 -3.38 -17.44 1.72
C ILE A 77 -3.12 -16.77 0.38
N VAL A 78 -2.78 -15.48 0.37
CA VAL A 78 -2.47 -14.74 -0.85
C VAL A 78 -1.27 -15.35 -1.56
N GLY A 79 -0.21 -15.71 -0.83
CA GLY A 79 0.96 -16.39 -1.39
C GLY A 79 0.62 -17.73 -2.04
N ILE A 80 -0.23 -18.54 -1.40
CA ILE A 80 -0.73 -19.81 -1.95
C ILE A 80 -1.57 -19.57 -3.21
N LEU A 81 -2.49 -18.60 -3.19
CA LEU A 81 -3.30 -18.27 -4.37
C LEU A 81 -2.44 -17.80 -5.55
N MET A 82 -1.39 -17.03 -5.27
CA MET A 82 -0.42 -16.58 -6.25
C MET A 82 0.40 -17.74 -6.84
N LEU A 83 0.80 -18.71 -6.02
CA LEU A 83 1.47 -19.94 -6.49
C LEU A 83 0.60 -20.76 -7.45
N PHE A 84 -0.71 -20.80 -7.21
CA PHE A 84 -1.66 -21.51 -8.09
C PHE A 84 -2.17 -20.65 -9.27
N GLY A 85 -1.63 -19.45 -9.47
CA GLY A 85 -2.02 -18.57 -10.59
C GLY A 85 -3.47 -18.12 -10.55
N LYS A 86 -4.10 -18.09 -9.36
CA LYS A 86 -5.46 -17.57 -9.18
C LYS A 86 -5.50 -16.05 -9.03
N PHE A 87 -4.38 -15.38 -9.28
CA PHE A 87 -4.14 -13.95 -9.17
C PHE A 87 -3.12 -13.54 -10.24
#